data_AF-A0A417HEJ8-F1
#
_entry.id   AF-A0A417HEJ8-F1
#
_cell.length_a   1.000
_cell.length_b   1.000
_cell.length_c   1.000
_cell.angle_alpha   90.00
_cell.angle_beta   90.00
_cell.angle_gamma   90.00
#
_symmetry.space_group_name_H-M   'P 1'
#
loop_
_entity.id
_entity.type
_entity.pdbx_description
1 polymer ?
#
loop_
_entity_poly.entity_id
_entity_poly.type
_entity_poly.pdbx_seq_one_letter_code
_entity_poly.pdbx_strand_id
1 'polypeptide(L)'
;MDIHKILAQIFRVMRKIILPIIIILVILVAIIVSFCYDYQINGNVLTILSAMWSAAATALLGGIAYWQNKRYKELSDKYSQKIDSLMLTPECHLVSISNHRETGIPYMIANTSDRFLEYNLEFYSLNRPILDLTVQEIEFCNLEDSAENSYFPYSKIAYNIFNFSIFENCSPFLICITVPINYTNKRTSCKLTLSYKNIYGATLEKSFVLIKEKDGTMRKDEARPAVIIGEI
;
A
#
# COMPACT_ATOMS: atom_id res chain seq x y z
N MET A 1 -31.12 8.81 -0.58
CA MET A 1 -30.60 7.56 0.03
C MET A 1 -31.58 6.44 -0.31
N ASP A 2 -31.22 5.53 -1.22
CA ASP A 2 -32.16 4.61 -1.86
C ASP A 2 -32.71 3.56 -0.87
N ILE A 3 -34.02 3.63 -0.60
CA ILE A 3 -34.76 2.67 0.25
C ILE A 3 -34.57 1.22 -0.23
N HIS A 4 -34.43 1.01 -1.54
CA HIS A 4 -34.14 -0.30 -2.13
C HIS A 4 -32.78 -0.89 -1.71
N LYS A 5 -31.75 -0.04 -1.52
CA LYS A 5 -30.42 -0.51 -1.06
C LYS A 5 -30.47 -0.95 0.40
N ILE A 6 -31.24 -0.25 1.23
CA ILE A 6 -31.42 -0.56 2.66
C ILE A 6 -32.17 -1.88 2.83
N LEU A 7 -33.27 -2.08 2.09
CA LEU A 7 -34.04 -3.33 2.10
C LEU A 7 -33.21 -4.53 1.63
N ALA A 8 -32.39 -4.36 0.59
CA ALA A 8 -31.49 -5.42 0.12
C ALA A 8 -30.40 -5.77 1.16
N GLN A 9 -29.90 -4.77 1.90
CA GLN A 9 -28.93 -4.98 2.99
C GLN A 9 -29.56 -5.74 4.15
N ILE A 10 -30.76 -5.36 4.59
CA ILE A 10 -31.51 -6.02 5.67
C ILE A 10 -31.81 -7.48 5.28
N PHE A 11 -32.25 -7.73 4.05
CA PHE A 11 -32.54 -9.08 3.57
C PHE A 11 -31.28 -9.97 3.54
N ARG A 12 -30.12 -9.43 3.15
CA ARG A 12 -28.84 -10.18 3.22
C ARG A 12 -28.44 -10.51 4.65
N VAL A 13 -28.63 -9.59 5.59
CA VAL A 13 -28.30 -9.81 7.00
C VAL A 13 -29.24 -10.86 7.60
N MET A 14 -30.55 -10.73 7.34
CA MET A 14 -31.54 -11.72 7.77
C MET A 14 -31.25 -13.11 7.20
N ARG A 15 -30.94 -13.25 5.91
CA ARG A 15 -30.60 -14.54 5.30
C ARG A 15 -29.37 -15.19 5.95
N LYS A 16 -28.36 -14.40 6.33
CA LYS A 16 -27.13 -14.92 6.97
C LYS A 16 -27.37 -15.41 8.40
N ILE A 17 -28.40 -14.94 9.08
CA ILE A 17 -28.70 -15.29 10.49
C ILE A 17 -29.82 -16.34 10.58
N ILE A 18 -30.89 -16.18 9.80
CA ILE A 18 -32.06 -17.05 9.86
C ILE A 18 -31.77 -18.43 9.28
N LEU A 19 -31.01 -18.50 8.17
CA LEU A 19 -30.69 -19.78 7.53
C LEU A 19 -29.93 -20.75 8.45
N PRO A 20 -28.83 -20.36 9.15
CA PRO A 20 -28.16 -21.27 10.08
C PRO A 20 -29.04 -21.65 11.28
N ILE A 21 -29.88 -20.74 11.78
CA ILE A 21 -30.82 -21.05 12.88
C ILE A 21 -31.82 -22.14 12.44
N ILE A 22 -32.39 -22.04 11.23
CA ILE A 22 -33.29 -23.06 10.68
C ILE A 22 -32.57 -24.40 10.53
N ILE A 23 -31.33 -24.40 10.03
CA ILE A 23 -30.54 -25.63 9.87
C ILE A 23 -30.28 -26.30 11.23
N ILE A 24 -29.90 -25.51 12.26
CA ILE A 24 -29.70 -26.03 13.62
C ILE A 24 -30.99 -26.62 14.18
N LEU A 25 -32.13 -25.95 13.97
CA LEU A 25 -33.43 -26.42 14.41
C LEU A 25 -33.81 -27.76 13.76
N VAL A 26 -33.62 -27.90 12.44
CA VAL A 26 -33.90 -29.14 11.69
C VAL A 26 -33.01 -30.28 12.19
N ILE A 27 -31.74 -30.03 12.44
CA ILE A 27 -30.81 -31.04 12.98
C ILE A 27 -31.26 -31.47 14.40
N LEU A 28 -31.67 -30.52 15.24
CA LEU A 28 -32.14 -30.81 16.60
C LEU A 28 -33.41 -31.68 16.59
N VAL A 29 -34.37 -31.35 15.71
CA VAL A 29 -35.60 -32.14 15.54
C VAL A 29 -35.27 -33.54 15.02
N ALA A 30 -34.36 -33.67 14.06
CA ALA A 30 -33.94 -34.98 13.53
C ALA A 30 -33.28 -35.86 14.61
N ILE A 31 -32.48 -35.26 15.51
CA ILE A 31 -31.88 -35.96 16.64
C ILE A 31 -32.96 -36.44 17.62
N ILE A 32 -33.94 -35.59 17.98
CA ILE A 32 -35.03 -35.94 18.89
C ILE A 32 -35.89 -37.07 18.31
N VAL A 33 -36.26 -36.99 17.03
CA VAL A 33 -37.06 -38.02 16.36
C VAL A 33 -36.31 -39.35 16.32
N SER A 34 -35.01 -39.33 15.98
CA SER A 34 -34.18 -40.53 15.96
C SER A 34 -34.02 -41.14 17.36
N PHE A 35 -33.92 -40.31 18.40
CA PHE A 35 -33.87 -40.74 19.78
C PHE A 35 -35.17 -41.43 20.22
N CYS A 36 -36.33 -40.79 19.95
CA CYS A 36 -37.63 -41.37 20.27
C CYS A 36 -37.87 -42.71 19.54
N TYR A 37 -37.43 -42.80 18.28
CA TYR A 37 -37.57 -44.01 17.47
C TYR A 37 -36.69 -45.16 17.97
N ASP A 38 -35.40 -44.91 18.23
CA ASP A 38 -34.46 -45.97 18.64
C ASP A 38 -34.69 -46.40 20.10
N TYR A 39 -35.14 -45.48 20.97
CA TYR A 39 -35.56 -45.81 22.34
C TYR A 39 -36.76 -46.78 22.35
N GLN A 40 -37.74 -46.60 21.45
CA GLN A 40 -38.89 -47.50 21.34
C GLN A 40 -38.53 -48.88 20.79
N ILE A 41 -37.51 -48.98 19.90
CA ILE A 41 -37.22 -50.22 19.17
C ILE A 41 -36.17 -51.10 19.85
N ASN A 42 -35.07 -50.51 20.33
CA ASN A 42 -33.91 -51.30 20.76
C ASN A 42 -33.61 -51.23 22.26
N GLY A 43 -34.10 -50.22 22.98
CA GLY A 43 -33.86 -50.03 24.42
C GLY A 43 -32.38 -49.89 24.84
N ASN A 44 -31.45 -49.90 23.87
CA ASN A 44 -30.02 -50.01 24.12
C ASN A 44 -29.38 -48.61 24.16
N VAL A 45 -29.54 -47.96 25.31
CA VAL A 45 -29.09 -46.60 25.61
C VAL A 45 -27.63 -46.35 25.23
N LEU A 46 -26.77 -47.37 25.33
CA LEU A 46 -25.35 -47.27 25.00
C LEU A 46 -25.09 -46.95 23.51
N THR A 47 -25.90 -47.52 22.62
CA THR A 47 -25.79 -47.31 21.16
C THR A 47 -26.25 -45.91 20.78
N ILE A 48 -27.28 -45.41 21.45
CA ILE A 48 -27.80 -44.05 21.26
C ILE A 48 -26.77 -43.03 21.76
N LEU A 49 -26.14 -43.27 22.91
CA LEU A 49 -25.14 -42.39 23.48
C LEU A 49 -23.87 -42.30 22.62
N SER A 50 -23.42 -43.42 22.04
CA SER A 50 -22.26 -43.44 21.14
C SER A 50 -22.54 -42.73 19.82
N ALA A 51 -23.76 -42.87 19.27
CA ALA A 51 -24.20 -42.15 18.08
C ALA A 51 -24.24 -40.62 18.32
N MET A 52 -24.76 -40.18 19.49
CA MET A 52 -24.77 -38.76 19.86
C MET A 52 -23.37 -38.19 20.04
N TRP A 53 -22.47 -38.94 20.67
CA TRP A 53 -21.09 -38.51 20.87
C TRP A 53 -20.35 -38.33 19.54
N SER A 54 -20.56 -39.26 18.60
CA SER A 54 -20.01 -39.18 17.24
C SER A 54 -20.55 -37.96 16.47
N ALA A 55 -21.86 -37.69 16.57
CA ALA A 55 -22.48 -36.54 15.93
C ALA A 55 -21.96 -35.21 16.50
N ALA A 56 -21.80 -35.11 17.83
CA ALA A 56 -21.24 -33.95 18.50
C ALA A 56 -19.78 -33.70 18.10
N ALA A 57 -18.96 -34.75 18.08
CA ALA A 57 -17.57 -34.67 17.63
C ALA A 57 -17.46 -34.21 16.17
N THR A 58 -18.32 -34.72 15.29
CA THR A 58 -18.36 -34.33 13.87
C THR A 58 -18.79 -32.88 13.70
N ALA A 59 -19.77 -32.42 14.47
CA ALA A 59 -20.21 -31.02 14.45
C ALA A 59 -19.11 -30.07 14.95
N LEU A 60 -18.38 -30.45 16.01
CA LEU A 60 -17.24 -29.68 16.52
C LEU A 60 -16.12 -29.60 15.48
N LEU A 61 -15.72 -30.72 14.88
CA LEU A 61 -14.69 -30.76 13.84
C LEU A 61 -15.11 -29.96 12.61
N GLY A 62 -16.37 -30.08 12.18
CA GLY A 62 -16.93 -29.29 11.09
C GLY A 62 -16.94 -27.79 11.41
N GLY A 63 -17.27 -27.41 12.64
CA GLY A 63 -17.22 -26.03 13.12
C GLY A 63 -15.80 -25.45 13.11
N ILE A 64 -14.81 -26.22 13.58
CA ILE A 64 -13.40 -25.84 13.54
C ILE A 64 -12.93 -25.67 12.09
N ALA A 65 -13.25 -26.62 11.20
CA ALA A 65 -12.90 -26.56 9.79
C ALA A 65 -13.54 -25.35 9.09
N TYR A 66 -14.81 -25.05 9.39
CA TYR A 66 -15.49 -23.87 8.88
C TYR A 66 -14.82 -22.57 9.36
N TRP A 67 -14.49 -22.49 10.66
CA TRP A 67 -13.82 -21.31 11.22
C TRP A 67 -12.43 -21.09 10.63
N GLN A 68 -11.65 -22.16 10.46
CA GLN A 68 -10.35 -22.11 9.80
C GLN A 68 -10.50 -21.60 8.35
N ASN A 69 -11.41 -22.18 7.57
CA ASN A 69 -11.65 -21.75 6.19
C ASN A 69 -12.07 -20.28 6.10
N LYS A 70 -12.93 -19.82 7.03
CA LYS A 70 -13.32 -18.42 7.09
C LYS A 70 -12.12 -17.50 7.35
N ARG A 71 -11.28 -17.84 8.33
CA ARG A 71 -10.07 -17.08 8.65
C ARG A 71 -9.07 -17.08 7.50
N TYR A 72 -8.86 -18.22 6.85
CA TYR A 72 -7.98 -18.32 5.68
C TYR A 72 -8.47 -17.46 4.52
N LYS A 73 -9.79 -17.45 4.28
CA LYS A 73 -10.39 -16.59 3.25
C LYS A 73 -10.16 -15.11 3.56
N GLU A 74 -10.43 -14.67 4.78
CA GLU A 74 -10.19 -13.28 5.19
C GLU A 74 -8.71 -12.88 5.02
N LEU A 75 -7.79 -13.77 5.38
CA LEU A 75 -6.36 -13.55 5.20
C LEU A 75 -5.97 -13.47 3.71
N SER A 76 -6.48 -14.38 2.89
CA SER A 76 -6.24 -14.44 1.45
C SER A 76 -6.75 -13.19 0.75
N ASP A 77 -7.95 -12.73 1.10
CA ASP A 77 -8.56 -11.52 0.54
C ASP A 77 -7.70 -10.29 0.89
N LYS A 78 -7.20 -10.20 2.13
CA LYS A 78 -6.28 -9.13 2.56
C LYS A 78 -4.96 -9.14 1.79
N TYR A 79 -4.36 -10.32 1.58
CA TYR A 79 -3.13 -10.42 0.82
C TYR A 79 -3.33 -10.11 -0.67
N SER A 80 -4.44 -10.55 -1.25
CA SER A 80 -4.79 -10.26 -2.64
C SER A 80 -4.94 -8.76 -2.86
N GLN A 81 -5.68 -8.06 -1.98
CA GLN A 81 -5.80 -6.60 -2.03
C GLN A 81 -4.44 -5.90 -1.92
N LYS A 82 -3.54 -6.39 -1.05
CA LYS A 82 -2.19 -5.84 -0.93
C LYS A 82 -1.38 -6.05 -2.22
N ILE A 83 -1.45 -7.24 -2.81
CA ILE A 83 -0.78 -7.54 -4.08
C ILE A 83 -1.33 -6.63 -5.19
N ASP A 84 -2.66 -6.48 -5.27
CA ASP A 84 -3.29 -5.60 -6.26
C ASP A 84 -2.82 -4.16 -6.08
N SER A 85 -2.73 -3.66 -4.84
CA SER A 85 -2.21 -2.32 -4.58
C SER A 85 -0.75 -2.15 -5.04
N LEU A 86 0.11 -3.13 -4.79
CA LEU A 86 1.52 -3.13 -5.22
C LEU A 86 1.66 -3.28 -6.75
N MET A 87 0.73 -3.98 -7.38
CA MET A 87 0.67 -4.14 -8.84
C MET A 87 0.24 -2.86 -9.55
N LEU A 88 -0.53 -1.99 -8.88
CA LEU A 88 -1.07 -0.75 -9.43
C LEU A 88 -0.18 0.47 -9.20
N THR A 89 0.67 0.45 -8.16
CA THR A 89 1.58 1.55 -7.84
C THR A 89 2.97 1.34 -8.47
N PRO A 90 3.38 2.14 -9.48
CA PRO A 90 4.76 2.19 -9.90
C PRO A 90 5.68 2.54 -8.73
N GLU A 91 6.72 1.75 -8.53
CA GLU A 91 7.75 1.99 -7.54
C GLU A 91 8.97 2.68 -8.18
N CYS A 92 9.37 3.79 -7.59
CA CYS A 92 10.57 4.53 -7.93
C CYS A 92 11.57 4.49 -6.78
N HIS A 93 12.82 4.13 -7.04
CA HIS A 93 13.89 4.01 -6.05
C HIS A 93 15.08 4.88 -6.40
N LEU A 94 15.55 5.69 -5.43
CA LEU A 94 16.85 6.33 -5.49
C LEU A 94 17.95 5.28 -5.29
N VAL A 95 18.81 5.13 -6.29
CA VAL A 95 19.89 4.14 -6.37
C VAL A 95 21.24 4.77 -6.07
N SER A 96 21.54 5.92 -6.67
CA SER A 96 22.84 6.58 -6.50
C SER A 96 22.70 8.10 -6.38
N ILE A 97 23.71 8.72 -5.76
CA ILE A 97 23.86 10.17 -5.65
C ILE A 97 25.27 10.48 -6.09
N SER A 98 25.43 11.35 -7.09
CA SER A 98 26.72 11.72 -7.62
C SER A 98 26.82 13.22 -7.90
N ASN A 99 28.03 13.77 -7.82
CA ASN A 99 28.30 15.18 -8.17
C ASN A 99 28.81 15.29 -9.62
N HIS A 100 28.81 14.17 -10.36
CA HIS A 100 29.27 14.10 -11.73
C HIS A 100 28.08 13.89 -12.64
N ARG A 101 28.06 14.63 -13.75
CA ARG A 101 27.00 14.50 -14.73
C ARG A 101 27.26 13.26 -15.59
N GLU A 102 26.40 12.26 -15.45
CA GLU A 102 26.44 11.10 -16.35
C GLU A 102 25.82 11.47 -17.71
N THR A 103 26.46 11.00 -18.78
CA THR A 103 26.03 11.24 -20.15
C THR A 103 25.28 10.02 -20.67
N GLY A 104 24.09 10.22 -21.26
CA GLY A 104 23.31 9.13 -21.88
C GLY A 104 22.07 8.64 -21.12
N ILE A 105 21.83 9.12 -19.89
CA ILE A 105 20.60 8.84 -19.13
C ILE A 105 19.63 10.03 -19.26
N PRO A 106 18.31 9.80 -19.43
CA PRO A 106 17.32 10.88 -19.40
C PRO A 106 17.45 11.65 -18.08
N TYR A 107 17.61 12.98 -18.15
CA TYR A 107 17.83 13.81 -16.99
C TYR A 107 16.82 14.96 -16.91
N MET A 108 16.37 15.24 -15.69
CA MET A 108 15.53 16.36 -15.32
C MET A 108 16.36 17.32 -14.47
N ILE A 109 16.36 18.61 -14.80
CA ILE A 109 17.06 19.62 -14.00
C ILE A 109 16.04 20.34 -13.12
N ALA A 110 16.12 20.11 -11.81
CA ALA A 110 15.39 20.87 -10.81
C ALA A 110 16.32 21.95 -10.23
N ASN A 111 16.57 22.98 -11.05
CA ASN A 111 17.48 24.06 -10.67
C ASN A 111 16.79 25.06 -9.72
N THR A 112 17.43 25.33 -8.59
CA THR A 112 16.96 26.31 -7.61
C THR A 112 17.67 27.67 -7.75
N SER A 113 18.83 27.78 -8.44
CA SER A 113 19.51 29.07 -8.75
C SER A 113 20.83 28.94 -9.56
N ASP A 114 21.42 30.05 -10.02
CA ASP A 114 22.49 30.11 -11.05
C ASP A 114 23.97 29.79 -10.67
N ARG A 115 24.36 29.44 -9.44
CA ARG A 115 25.78 29.19 -9.03
C ARG A 115 25.96 28.28 -7.81
N PHE A 116 25.81 26.95 -7.91
CA PHE A 116 25.79 26.08 -6.71
C PHE A 116 26.33 24.66 -6.92
N LEU A 117 26.44 23.91 -5.81
CA LEU A 117 26.71 22.48 -5.79
C LEU A 117 25.51 21.71 -6.36
N GLU A 118 25.77 20.99 -7.44
CA GLU A 118 24.81 20.13 -8.13
C GLU A 118 24.98 18.69 -7.67
N TYR A 119 23.86 18.04 -7.37
CA TYR A 119 23.79 16.62 -7.08
C TYR A 119 22.87 15.97 -8.12
N ASN A 120 23.38 14.98 -8.82
CA ASN A 120 22.61 14.11 -9.69
C ASN A 120 22.10 12.93 -8.87
N LEU A 121 20.79 12.79 -8.84
CA LEU A 121 20.07 11.73 -8.15
C LEU A 121 19.62 10.71 -9.20
N GLU A 122 20.16 9.49 -9.14
CA GLU A 122 19.80 8.42 -10.05
C GLU A 122 18.65 7.60 -9.47
N PHE A 123 17.55 7.59 -10.20
CA PHE A 123 16.35 6.84 -9.88
C PHE A 123 16.10 5.73 -10.89
N TYR A 124 15.47 4.65 -10.44
CA TYR A 124 14.94 3.59 -11.29
C TYR A 124 13.45 3.40 -11.04
N SER A 125 12.68 3.24 -12.12
CA SER A 125 11.39 2.55 -12.04
C SER A 125 11.66 1.05 -11.84
N LEU A 126 10.92 0.37 -10.96
CA LEU A 126 11.22 -1.04 -10.63
C LEU A 126 10.26 -2.05 -11.25
N ASN A 127 8.97 -1.74 -11.31
CA ASN A 127 7.92 -2.72 -11.55
C ASN A 127 6.95 -2.33 -12.69
N ARG A 128 6.72 -1.03 -12.89
CA ARG A 128 5.75 -0.49 -13.83
C ARG A 128 6.29 0.79 -14.47
N PRO A 129 5.86 1.10 -15.70
CA PRO A 129 6.19 2.37 -16.31
C PRO A 129 5.60 3.54 -15.52
N ILE A 130 6.34 4.64 -15.49
CA ILE A 130 5.99 5.88 -14.81
C ILE A 130 5.64 6.92 -15.86
N LEU A 131 4.45 7.51 -15.77
CA LEU A 131 3.96 8.53 -16.69
C LEU A 131 4.05 9.91 -16.04
N ASP A 132 4.27 10.96 -16.84
CA ASP A 132 4.21 12.36 -16.39
C ASP A 132 4.98 12.62 -15.08
N LEU A 133 6.20 12.09 -14.93
CA LEU A 133 6.99 12.33 -13.73
C LEU A 133 7.41 13.79 -13.63
N THR A 134 7.15 14.38 -12.48
CA THR A 134 7.46 15.76 -12.17
C THR A 134 8.05 15.89 -10.77
N VAL A 135 8.99 16.81 -10.61
CA VAL A 135 9.43 17.27 -9.30
C VAL A 135 8.43 18.32 -8.83
N GLN A 136 7.67 17.99 -7.80
CA GLN A 136 6.61 18.84 -7.26
C GLN A 136 7.17 19.86 -6.27
N GLU A 137 8.07 19.40 -5.39
CA GLU A 137 8.59 20.22 -4.31
C GLU A 137 10.01 19.77 -3.91
N ILE A 138 10.85 20.75 -3.57
CA ILE A 138 12.14 20.53 -2.92
C ILE A 138 12.22 21.44 -1.69
N GLU A 139 12.28 20.83 -0.50
CA GLU A 139 12.42 21.54 0.77
C GLU A 139 13.83 21.34 1.33
N PHE A 140 14.46 22.43 1.80
CA PHE A 140 15.73 22.38 2.51
C PHE A 140 15.56 22.83 3.96
N CYS A 141 16.05 22.02 4.90
CA CYS A 141 16.01 22.28 6.33
C CYS A 141 17.40 22.20 6.94
N ASN A 142 17.84 23.25 7.64
CA ASN A 142 19.08 23.20 8.42
C ASN A 142 18.87 22.28 9.63
N LEU A 143 19.73 21.28 9.82
CA LEU A 143 19.65 20.34 10.94
C LEU A 143 20.37 20.84 12.20
N GLU A 144 21.10 21.95 12.12
CA GLU A 144 21.90 22.50 13.23
C GLU A 144 21.23 23.65 13.98
N ASP A 145 20.31 24.39 13.35
CA ASP A 145 19.54 25.44 14.01
C ASP A 145 18.19 24.87 14.46
N SER A 146 17.98 24.80 15.79
CA SER A 146 16.69 24.44 16.40
C SER A 146 15.69 25.60 16.40
N ALA A 147 16.10 26.79 15.95
CA ALA A 147 15.25 27.93 15.73
C ALA A 147 14.63 27.81 14.33
N GLU A 148 13.33 27.52 14.29
CA GLU A 148 12.42 27.63 13.16
C GLU A 148 13.05 27.57 11.76
N ASN A 149 12.98 26.40 11.13
CA ASN A 149 12.21 26.29 9.89
C ASN A 149 12.44 27.47 8.93
N SER A 150 13.69 27.66 8.48
CA SER A 150 13.96 28.43 7.27
C SER A 150 13.50 27.60 6.08
N TYR A 151 12.19 27.33 6.03
CA TYR A 151 11.52 26.79 4.87
C TYR A 151 11.70 27.82 3.76
N PHE A 152 12.53 27.49 2.80
CA PHE A 152 12.30 27.97 1.46
C PHE A 152 11.39 26.96 0.79
N PRO A 153 10.06 27.20 0.72
CA PRO A 153 9.24 26.54 -0.27
C PRO A 153 9.70 27.11 -1.61
N TYR A 154 10.80 26.58 -2.16
CA TYR A 154 11.12 26.83 -3.55
C TYR A 154 10.24 25.88 -4.36
N SER A 155 8.93 26.16 -4.39
CA SER A 155 7.95 25.50 -5.24
C SER A 155 8.10 26.01 -6.67
N LYS A 156 9.28 25.78 -7.25
CA LYS A 156 9.49 26.06 -8.67
C LYS A 156 9.29 24.76 -9.41
N ILE A 157 8.08 24.63 -9.95
CA ILE A 157 7.72 23.73 -11.05
C ILE A 157 8.90 23.72 -12.01
N ALA A 158 9.57 22.58 -12.10
CA ALA A 158 10.67 22.41 -13.04
C ALA A 158 10.13 22.79 -14.43
N TYR A 159 10.82 23.72 -15.09
CA TYR A 159 10.48 24.08 -16.45
C TYR A 159 10.55 22.84 -17.32
N ASN A 160 9.46 22.65 -18.03
CA ASN A 160 9.20 21.57 -18.94
C ASN A 160 10.24 21.56 -20.07
N ILE A 161 11.31 20.79 -19.92
CA ILE A 161 12.16 20.39 -21.04
C ILE A 161 11.85 18.92 -21.28
N PHE A 162 10.71 18.71 -21.94
CA PHE A 162 10.21 17.41 -22.34
C PHE A 162 11.23 16.69 -23.23
N ASN A 163 11.38 15.38 -22.97
CA ASN A 163 11.27 14.42 -24.07
C ASN A 163 10.76 13.03 -23.67
N PHE A 164 10.42 12.76 -22.41
CA PHE A 164 9.86 11.46 -22.02
C PHE A 164 8.58 11.63 -21.20
N SER A 165 7.44 11.46 -21.87
CA SER A 165 6.11 11.34 -21.26
C SER A 165 5.91 9.98 -20.57
N ILE A 166 6.78 9.01 -20.86
CA ILE A 166 6.73 7.62 -20.37
C ILE A 166 8.14 7.17 -20.02
N PHE A 167 8.37 6.81 -18.76
CA PHE A 167 9.51 5.99 -18.35
C PHE A 167 9.09 4.54 -18.42
N GLU A 168 9.79 3.73 -19.22
CA GLU A 168 9.52 2.30 -19.31
C GLU A 168 9.82 1.59 -17.98
N ASN A 169 9.39 0.34 -17.86
CA ASN A 169 9.74 -0.46 -16.70
C ASN A 169 11.25 -0.67 -16.61
N CYS A 170 11.81 -0.67 -15.39
CA CYS A 170 13.24 -0.85 -15.15
C CYS A 170 14.13 0.22 -15.83
N SER A 171 13.60 1.42 -16.07
CA SER A 171 14.36 2.48 -16.74
C SER A 171 15.00 3.45 -15.74
N PRO A 172 16.29 3.80 -15.94
CA PRO A 172 16.95 4.83 -15.13
C PRO A 172 16.53 6.22 -15.58
N PHE A 173 16.47 7.14 -14.61
CA PHE A 173 16.35 8.57 -14.87
C PHE A 173 17.11 9.37 -13.82
N LEU A 174 17.62 10.53 -14.21
CA LEU A 174 18.38 11.42 -13.35
C LEU A 174 17.54 12.64 -12.96
N ILE A 175 17.61 13.04 -11.70
CA ILE A 175 17.13 14.35 -11.24
C ILE A 175 18.33 15.12 -10.72
N CYS A 176 18.69 16.21 -11.38
CA CYS A 176 19.70 17.13 -10.88
C CYS A 176 19.04 18.12 -9.92
N ILE A 177 19.54 18.17 -8.69
CA ILE A 177 19.14 19.14 -7.67
C ILE A 177 20.30 20.07 -7.35
N THR A 178 19.94 21.30 -6.99
CA THR A 178 20.90 22.37 -6.72
C THR A 178 20.74 22.84 -5.27
N VAL A 179 21.81 22.78 -4.47
CA VAL A 179 21.75 23.14 -3.04
C VAL A 179 22.04 24.65 -2.86
N PRO A 180 21.13 25.43 -2.24
CA PRO A 180 21.35 26.87 -2.05
C PRO A 180 22.56 27.18 -1.15
N ILE A 181 23.21 28.33 -1.39
CA ILE A 181 24.48 28.72 -0.74
C ILE A 181 24.39 28.82 0.79
N ASN A 182 23.21 29.21 1.29
CA ASN A 182 22.94 29.32 2.73
C ASN A 182 23.05 27.97 3.46
N TYR A 183 22.96 26.87 2.71
CA TYR A 183 23.08 25.49 3.19
C TYR A 183 24.37 24.80 2.72
N THR A 184 25.27 25.52 2.03
CA THR A 184 26.49 24.91 1.48
C THR A 184 27.45 24.41 2.57
N ASN A 185 27.57 25.14 3.67
CA ASN A 185 28.50 24.80 4.76
C ASN A 185 27.78 24.24 6.01
N LYS A 186 26.51 23.85 5.87
CA LYS A 186 25.66 23.39 6.97
C LYS A 186 25.17 21.96 6.72
N ARG A 187 25.00 21.19 7.79
CA ARG A 187 24.30 19.91 7.73
C ARG A 187 22.83 20.16 7.46
N THR A 188 22.34 19.65 6.33
CA THR A 188 21.04 20.05 5.77
C THR A 188 20.25 18.82 5.35
N SER A 189 18.96 18.77 5.70
CA SER A 189 18.00 17.82 5.14
C SER A 189 17.36 18.42 3.89
N CYS A 190 17.30 17.64 2.82
CA CYS A 190 16.65 17.95 1.56
C CYS A 190 15.54 16.94 1.33
N LYS A 191 14.28 17.40 1.32
CA LYS A 191 13.13 16.58 0.99
C LYS A 191 12.71 16.86 -0.45
N LEU A 192 12.79 15.84 -1.29
CA LEU A 192 12.38 15.86 -2.68
C LEU A 192 11.05 15.12 -2.82
N THR A 193 10.00 15.80 -3.27
CA THR A 193 8.69 15.20 -3.55
C THR A 193 8.50 15.07 -5.05
N LEU A 194 8.31 13.83 -5.51
CA LEU A 194 8.01 13.49 -6.90
C LEU A 194 6.53 13.21 -7.05
N SER A 195 5.91 13.76 -8.08
CA SER A 195 4.55 13.44 -8.51
C SER A 195 4.61 12.74 -9.86
N TYR A 196 3.90 11.63 -10.00
CA TYR A 196 3.87 10.85 -11.24
C TYR A 196 2.55 10.09 -11.37
N LYS A 197 2.22 9.68 -12.59
CA LYS A 197 1.03 8.89 -12.89
C LYS A 197 1.38 7.44 -13.21
N ASN A 198 0.46 6.54 -12.90
CA ASN A 198 0.51 5.17 -13.41
C ASN A 198 -0.20 5.07 -14.78
N ILE A 199 -0.09 3.91 -15.43
CA ILE A 199 -0.76 3.61 -16.71
C ILE A 199 -2.29 3.64 -16.65
N TYR A 200 -2.86 3.69 -15.45
CA TYR A 200 -4.30 3.76 -15.22
C TYR A 200 -4.77 5.21 -14.98
N GLY A 201 -3.85 6.19 -15.03
CA GLY A 201 -4.17 7.61 -14.86
C GLY A 201 -4.18 8.09 -13.41
N ALA A 202 -3.92 7.22 -12.42
CA ALA A 202 -3.88 7.61 -11.02
C ALA A 202 -2.59 8.36 -10.70
N THR A 203 -2.72 9.52 -10.04
CA THR A 203 -1.59 10.35 -9.59
C THR A 203 -1.08 9.90 -8.22
N LEU A 204 0.23 9.73 -8.13
CA LEU A 204 0.98 9.25 -6.99
C LEU A 204 2.03 10.30 -6.61
N GLU A 205 2.23 10.49 -5.31
CA GLU A 205 3.35 11.26 -4.80
C GLU A 205 4.26 10.40 -3.94
N LYS A 206 5.58 10.61 -4.08
CA LYS A 206 6.59 9.96 -3.26
C LYS A 206 7.66 10.97 -2.85
N SER A 207 7.91 11.05 -1.55
CA SER A 207 8.95 11.90 -0.99
C SER A 207 10.20 11.11 -0.60
N PHE A 208 11.36 11.66 -0.95
CA PHE A 208 12.69 11.17 -0.60
C PHE A 208 13.36 12.18 0.30
N VAL A 209 13.92 11.73 1.42
CA VAL A 209 14.70 12.58 2.33
C VAL A 209 16.18 12.26 2.15
N LEU A 210 16.95 13.31 1.86
CA LEU A 210 18.38 13.28 1.64
C LEU A 210 19.05 14.11 2.73
N ILE A 211 20.09 13.59 3.37
CA ILE A 211 20.92 14.35 4.29
C ILE A 211 22.21 14.72 3.59
N LYS A 212 22.49 16.01 3.57
CA LYS A 212 23.79 16.55 3.21
C LYS A 212 24.60 16.80 4.48
N GLU A 213 25.79 16.21 4.54
CA GLU A 213 26.77 16.42 5.60
C GLU A 213 27.65 17.65 5.32
N LYS A 214 28.33 18.14 6.36
CA LYS A 214 29.20 19.35 6.29
C LYS A 214 30.36 19.21 5.30
N ASP A 215 30.82 17.98 5.08
CA ASP A 215 31.88 17.63 4.14
C ASP A 215 31.42 17.70 2.67
N GLY A 216 30.15 18.02 2.42
CA GLY A 216 29.56 18.08 1.09
C GLY A 216 29.07 16.72 0.56
N THR A 217 29.18 15.64 1.33
CA THR A 217 28.60 14.36 0.96
C THR A 217 27.08 14.38 1.18
N MET A 218 26.33 13.76 0.27
CA MET A 218 24.89 13.62 0.39
C MET A 218 24.53 12.14 0.45
N ARG A 219 23.64 11.78 1.38
CA ARG A 219 23.21 10.41 1.65
C ARG A 219 21.69 10.34 1.71
N LYS A 220 21.14 9.20 1.32
CA LYS A 220 19.72 8.91 1.50
C LYS A 220 19.47 8.56 2.97
N ASP A 221 18.49 9.22 3.58
CA ASP A 221 18.10 8.97 4.97
C ASP A 221 16.96 7.96 5.01
N GLU A 222 15.79 8.33 4.49
CA GLU A 222 14.62 7.44 4.38
C GLU A 222 13.77 7.80 3.15
N ALA A 223 13.16 6.77 2.54
CA ALA A 223 12.15 6.95 1.49
C ALA A 223 10.78 6.58 2.05
N ARG A 224 9.82 7.51 1.95
CA ARG A 224 8.44 7.23 2.34
C ARG A 224 7.73 6.44 1.23
N PRO A 225 6.75 5.57 1.58
CA PRO A 225 5.94 4.89 0.57
C PRO A 225 5.19 5.93 -0.28
N ALA A 226 4.94 5.59 -1.54
CA ALA A 226 4.13 6.44 -2.41
C ALA A 226 2.69 6.51 -1.90
N VAL A 227 2.09 7.70 -1.96
CA VAL A 227 0.70 7.95 -1.55
C VAL A 227 -0.12 8.29 -2.79
N ILE A 228 -1.29 7.67 -2.91
CA ILE A 228 -2.25 7.97 -3.97
C ILE A 228 -3.03 9.22 -3.57
N ILE A 229 -3.02 10.26 -4.43
CA ILE A 229 -3.57 11.57 -4.09
C ILE A 229 -4.77 11.95 -4.98
N GLY A 230 -5.03 11.19 -6.05
CA GLY A 230 -6.22 11.32 -6.89
C GLY A 230 -7.11 10.06 -6.86
N GLU A 231 -8.41 10.24 -7.10
CA GLU A 231 -9.32 9.12 -7.36
C GLU A 231 -9.04 8.48 -8.72
N ILE A 232 -9.29 7.16 -8.82
CA ILE A 232 -9.28 6.36 -10.06
C ILE A 232 -10.62 6.57 -10.79
#